data_AF-A0A6D2G5I4-F1
#
_entry.id   AF-A0A6D2G5I4-F1
#
_cell.length_a   1.000
_cell.length_b   1.000
_cell.length_c   1.000
_cell.angle_alpha   90.00
_cell.angle_beta   90.00
_cell.angle_gamma   90.00
#
_symmetry.space_group_name_H-M   'P 1'
#
loop_
_entity.id
_entity.type
_entity.pdbx_description
1 polymer ?
#
loop_
_entity_poly.entity_id
_entity_poly.type
_entity_poly.pdbx_seq_one_letter_code
_entity_poly.pdbx_strand_id
1 'polypeptide(L)'
;MYMPVLEINLRKLEENARTEKALLASSGIDVMAVNKVFDGCVETAQAVFNGGITVIAESRTYNFEKKYARQDVRPACYGARV
;
A
#
# COMPACT_ATOMS: atom_id res chain seq x y z
N MET A 1 -20.21 -7.73 -23.46
CA MET A 1 -19.72 -6.38 -23.11
C MET A 1 -18.20 -6.47 -22.98
N TYR A 2 -17.45 -5.91 -23.93
CA TYR A 2 -15.98 -5.86 -23.84
C TYR A 2 -15.62 -4.59 -23.08
N MET A 3 -15.13 -4.72 -21.85
CA MET A 3 -14.63 -3.60 -21.06
C MET A 3 -13.11 -3.68 -21.00
N PRO A 4 -12.39 -2.54 -20.98
CA PRO A 4 -10.98 -2.55 -20.65
C PRO A 4 -10.82 -3.12 -19.23
N VAL A 5 -9.96 -4.13 -19.09
CA VAL A 5 -9.60 -4.72 -17.79
C VAL A 5 -8.27 -4.14 -17.35
N LEU A 6 -8.22 -3.59 -16.15
CA LEU A 6 -6.99 -3.16 -15.50
C LEU A 6 -6.47 -4.33 -14.64
N GLU A 7 -5.31 -4.86 -15.01
CA GLU A 7 -4.64 -5.91 -14.23
C GLU A 7 -3.42 -5.33 -13.50
N ILE A 8 -3.30 -5.68 -12.22
CA ILE A 8 -2.16 -5.29 -11.39
C ILE A 8 -1.32 -6.52 -11.11
N ASN A 9 -0.03 -6.46 -11.47
CA ASN A 9 0.92 -7.51 -11.12
C ASN A 9 1.43 -7.30 -9.68
N LEU A 10 0.88 -8.07 -8.74
CA LEU A 10 1.21 -7.96 -7.32
C LEU A 10 2.68 -8.27 -7.01
N ARG A 11 3.31 -9.20 -7.75
CA ARG A 11 4.73 -9.51 -7.58
C ARG A 11 5.60 -8.30 -7.91
N LYS A 12 5.32 -7.61 -9.02
CA LYS A 12 6.04 -6.38 -9.37
C LYS A 12 5.81 -5.28 -8.34
N LEU A 13 4.59 -5.18 -7.79
CA LEU A 13 4.30 -4.21 -6.74
C LEU A 13 5.11 -4.48 -5.46
N GLU A 14 5.24 -5.74 -5.06
CA GLU A 14 6.10 -6.16 -3.94
C GLU A 14 7.58 -5.85 -4.21
N GLU A 15 8.09 -6.17 -5.39
CA GLU A 15 9.48 -5.89 -5.81
C GLU A 15 9.77 -4.38 -5.85
N ASN A 16 8.79 -3.57 -6.29
CA ASN A 16 8.89 -2.11 -6.28
C ASN A 16 8.98 -1.58 -4.84
N ALA A 17 8.10 -2.03 -3.94
CA ALA A 17 8.11 -1.63 -2.54
C ALA A 17 9.44 -1.98 -1.86
N ARG A 18 10.00 -3.16 -2.15
CA ARG A 18 11.32 -3.58 -1.64
C ARG A 18 12.43 -2.66 -2.14
N THR A 19 12.42 -2.34 -3.43
CA THR A 19 13.40 -1.45 -4.07
C THR A 19 13.35 -0.04 -3.45
N GLU A 20 12.16 0.54 -3.34
CA GLU A 20 11.98 1.88 -2.76
C GLU A 20 12.43 1.94 -1.29
N LYS A 21 12.04 0.93 -0.49
CA LYS A 21 12.45 0.83 0.91
C LYS A 21 13.97 0.76 1.05
N ALA A 22 14.64 -0.07 0.24
CA ALA A 22 16.09 -0.21 0.26
C ALA A 22 16.80 1.08 -0.18
N LEU A 23 16.29 1.74 -1.22
CA LEU A 23 16.84 2.99 -1.73
C LEU A 23 16.84 4.08 -0.66
N LEU A 24 15.72 4.29 0.02
CA LEU A 24 15.57 5.35 1.02
C LEU A 24 16.21 4.99 2.37
N ALA A 25 16.31 3.70 2.70
CA ALA A 25 17.02 3.24 3.89
C ALA A 25 18.50 3.64 3.89
N SER A 26 19.15 3.72 2.71
CA SER A 26 20.54 4.18 2.59
C SER A 26 20.76 5.62 3.12
N SER A 27 19.69 6.42 3.16
CA SER A 27 19.68 7.80 3.65
C SER A 27 19.07 7.91 5.06
N GLY A 28 18.81 6.79 5.74
CA GLY A 28 18.16 6.77 7.05
C GLY A 28 16.67 7.15 7.02
N ILE A 29 16.03 7.12 5.85
CA ILE A 29 14.62 7.49 5.66
C ILE A 29 13.75 6.24 5.75
N ASP A 30 12.67 6.33 6.54
CA ASP A 30 11.62 5.33 6.56
C ASP A 30 10.48 5.70 5.59
N VAL A 31 9.74 4.69 5.14
CA VAL A 31 8.73 4.80 4.08
C VAL A 31 7.39 4.32 4.59
N MET A 32 6.34 5.04 4.21
CA MET A 32 4.95 4.64 4.39
C MET A 32 4.29 4.53 3.03
N ALA A 33 3.56 3.44 2.80
CA ALA A 33 2.87 3.24 1.52
C ALA A 33 1.45 3.77 1.59
N VAL A 34 1.09 4.67 0.67
CA VAL A 34 -0.27 5.21 0.58
C VAL A 34 -1.07 4.40 -0.44
N ASN A 35 -2.03 3.61 0.03
CA ASN A 35 -2.81 2.67 -0.80
C ASN A 35 -3.94 3.36 -1.61
N LYS A 36 -3.91 4.69 -1.69
CA LYS A 36 -4.94 5.54 -2.31
C LYS A 36 -5.17 5.23 -3.79
N VAL A 37 -4.10 4.98 -4.54
CA VAL A 37 -4.17 4.71 -5.98
C VAL A 37 -4.96 3.43 -6.27
N PHE A 38 -5.01 2.53 -5.30
CA PHE A 38 -5.69 1.24 -5.43
C PHE A 38 -7.08 1.22 -4.75
N ASP A 39 -7.63 2.38 -4.41
CA ASP A 39 -8.94 2.56 -3.73
C ASP A 39 -9.13 1.65 -2.50
N GLY A 40 -8.06 1.49 -1.72
CA GLY A 40 -8.12 0.64 -0.53
C GLY A 40 -8.13 -0.87 -0.80
N CYS A 41 -7.74 -1.31 -2.01
CA CYS A 41 -7.57 -2.73 -2.34
C CYS A 41 -6.62 -3.42 -1.34
N VAL A 42 -7.03 -4.58 -0.84
CA VAL A 42 -6.34 -5.28 0.26
C VAL A 42 -5.11 -6.00 -0.28
N GLU A 43 -5.22 -6.57 -1.48
CA GLU A 43 -4.18 -7.35 -2.14
C GLU A 43 -2.97 -6.48 -2.50
N THR A 44 -3.21 -5.24 -2.92
CA THR A 44 -2.14 -4.27 -3.23
C THR A 44 -1.45 -3.78 -1.96
N ALA A 45 -2.22 -3.50 -0.90
CA ALA A 45 -1.66 -3.18 0.42
C ALA A 45 -0.80 -4.33 0.97
N GLN A 46 -1.27 -5.57 0.82
CA GLN A 46 -0.53 -6.76 1.26
C GLN A 46 0.76 -6.95 0.46
N ALA A 47 0.72 -6.78 -0.86
CA ALA A 47 1.92 -6.88 -1.69
C ALA A 47 2.98 -5.86 -1.27
N VAL A 48 2.59 -4.63 -0.99
CA VAL A 48 3.50 -3.59 -0.49
C VAL A 48 4.04 -3.92 0.91
N PHE A 49 3.18 -4.44 1.80
CA PHE A 49 3.58 -4.90 3.12
C PHE A 49 4.63 -6.03 3.04
N ASN A 50 4.41 -7.02 2.18
CA ASN A 50 5.36 -8.11 1.91
C ASN A 50 6.68 -7.60 1.32
N GLY A 51 6.65 -6.47 0.63
CA GLY A 51 7.85 -5.77 0.14
C GLY A 51 8.68 -5.11 1.23
N GLY A 52 8.18 -5.05 2.48
CA GLY A 52 8.88 -4.53 3.65
C GLY A 52 8.42 -3.13 4.10
N ILE A 53 7.44 -2.52 3.43
CA ILE A 53 6.84 -1.26 3.87
C ILE A 53 5.70 -1.57 4.83
N THR A 54 5.98 -1.55 6.13
CA THR A 54 5.08 -2.08 7.18
C THR A 54 4.01 -1.10 7.66
N VAL A 55 4.11 0.17 7.27
CA VAL A 55 3.09 1.19 7.57
C VAL A 55 2.31 1.48 6.29
N ILE A 56 1.00 1.19 6.34
CA ILE A 56 0.09 1.44 5.21
C ILE A 56 -0.85 2.58 5.56
N ALA A 57 -0.80 3.63 4.75
CA ALA A 57 -1.68 4.76 4.83
C ALA A 57 -2.90 4.65 3.92
N GLU A 58 -4.02 5.15 4.42
CA GLU A 58 -5.27 5.29 3.68
C GLU A 58 -5.74 6.75 3.67
N SER A 59 -6.38 7.11 2.56
CA SER A 59 -6.93 8.46 2.37
C SER A 59 -8.36 8.62 2.90
N ARG A 60 -9.06 7.50 3.15
CA ARG A 60 -10.45 7.46 3.59
C ARG A 60 -10.60 6.47 4.73
N THR A 61 -11.38 6.83 5.74
CA THR A 61 -11.50 6.03 6.97
C THR A 61 -12.21 4.69 6.76
N TYR A 62 -13.14 4.60 5.82
CA TYR A 62 -13.83 3.33 5.53
C TYR A 62 -12.89 2.27 4.93
N ASN A 63 -11.75 2.64 4.35
CA ASN A 63 -10.78 1.67 3.85
C ASN A 63 -10.09 0.90 4.98
N PHE A 64 -10.12 1.42 6.20
CA PHE A 64 -9.61 0.69 7.35
C PHE A 64 -10.49 -0.51 7.71
N GLU A 65 -11.81 -0.39 7.58
CA GLU A 65 -12.75 -1.49 7.86
C GLU A 65 -12.53 -2.68 6.93
N LYS A 66 -12.11 -2.45 5.68
CA LYS A 66 -11.72 -3.50 4.73
C LYS A 66 -10.49 -4.30 5.18
N LYS A 67 -9.60 -3.69 5.99
CA LYS A 67 -8.28 -4.23 6.35
C LYS A 67 -8.23 -4.87 7.74
N TYR A 68 -9.05 -4.41 8.70
CA TYR A 68 -9.04 -4.93 10.08
C TYR A 68 -9.70 -6.30 10.27
N ALA A 69 -10.33 -6.86 9.24
CA ALA A 69 -10.89 -8.20 9.33
C ALA A 69 -9.83 -9.32 9.28
N ARG A 70 -8.56 -9.04 8.89
CA ARG A 70 -7.60 -10.11 8.57
C ARG A 70 -6.12 -9.99 9.00
N GLN A 71 -5.53 -8.88 9.47
CA GLN A 71 -4.08 -8.89 9.80
C GLN A 71 -3.48 -7.68 10.59
N ASP A 72 -2.27 -7.93 11.11
CA ASP A 72 -1.38 -7.16 12.03
C ASP A 72 -0.68 -5.95 11.35
N VAL A 73 -1.39 -5.21 10.50
CA VAL A 73 -0.85 -4.03 9.79
C VAL A 73 -1.12 -2.77 10.62
N ARG A 74 -0.09 -1.98 10.93
CA ARG A 74 -0.29 -0.69 11.62
C ARG A 74 -0.90 0.34 10.67
N PRO A 75 -2.15 0.78 10.90
CA PRO A 75 -2.84 1.73 10.04
C PRO A 75 -2.37 3.16 10.29
N ALA A 76 -2.28 3.98 9.24
CA ALA A 76 -2.12 5.42 9.38
C ALA A 76 -3.14 6.16 8.50
N CYS A 77 -3.92 7.08 9.07
CA CYS A 77 -4.72 8.02 8.28
C CYS A 77 -3.79 9.14 7.80
N TYR A 78 -3.68 9.36 6.49
CA TYR A 78 -3.01 10.55 5.96
C TYR A 78 -4.01 11.48 5.28
N GLY A 79 -4.34 12.58 5.95
CA GLY A 79 -5.18 13.65 5.41
C GLY A 79 -4.35 14.62 4.57
N ALA A 80 -4.12 14.31 3.30
CA ALA A 80 -3.69 15.33 2.35
C ALA A 80 -4.89 16.23 2.04
N ARG A 81 -4.98 17.40 2.69
CA ARG A 81 -5.78 18.51 2.17
C ARG A 81 -5.11 18.96 0.87
N VAL A 82 -5.70 18.61 -0.27
CA VAL A 82 -5.45 19.31 -1.54
C VAL A 82 -6.17 20.65 -1.51
#